data_AF-A0A8K0F1Y6-F1
#
_entry.id   AF-A0A8K0F1Y6-F1
#
_cell.length_a   1.000
_cell.length_b   1.000
_cell.length_c   1.000
_cell.angle_alpha   90.00
_cell.angle_beta   90.00
_cell.angle_gamma   90.00
#
_symmetry.space_group_name_H-M   'P 1'
#
loop_
_entity.id
_entity.type
_entity.pdbx_description
1 polymer ?
#
loop_
_entity_poly.entity_id
_entity_poly.type
_entity_poly.pdbx_seq_one_letter_code
_entity_poly.pdbx_strand_id
1 'polypeptide(L)'
;MHPRVRSLYKSFMWIAKDYPEGPAKLKPRIKAAFQKQAAADLSDPETFSRITERAEYVLKELEALVYLHKYRLLKRNYETQVPDFAENAASTASAKASGACATVHPPYL
;
A
#
# COMPACT_ATOMS: atom_id res chain seq x y z
N MET A 1 27.05 0.03 -13.93
CA MET A 1 25.91 0.60 -13.16
C MET A 1 26.41 1.14 -11.82
N HIS A 2 26.22 2.44 -11.58
CA HIS A 2 26.64 3.15 -10.36
C HIS A 2 25.98 2.55 -9.09
N PRO A 3 26.67 2.47 -7.92
CA PRO A 3 26.15 1.81 -6.71
C PRO A 3 24.84 2.43 -6.20
N ARG A 4 24.70 3.75 -6.24
CA ARG A 4 23.45 4.45 -5.85
C ARG A 4 22.26 4.09 -6.75
N VAL A 5 22.48 3.91 -8.04
CA VAL A 5 21.42 3.49 -8.97
C VAL A 5 21.02 2.04 -8.67
N ARG A 6 21.99 1.20 -8.28
CA ARG A 6 21.75 -0.21 -7.92
C ARG A 6 20.89 -0.32 -6.67
N SER A 7 21.12 0.49 -5.64
CA SER A 7 20.27 0.49 -4.44
C SER A 7 18.85 0.95 -4.78
N LEU A 8 18.69 2.02 -5.55
CA LEU A 8 17.37 2.48 -5.99
C LEU A 8 16.60 1.41 -6.75
N TYR A 9 17.24 0.74 -7.72
CA TYR A 9 16.61 -0.34 -8.46
C TYR A 9 16.14 -1.47 -7.54
N LYS A 10 16.90 -1.83 -6.51
CA LYS A 10 16.47 -2.81 -5.50
C LYS A 10 15.25 -2.32 -4.73
N SER A 11 15.21 -1.06 -4.31
CA SER A 11 14.05 -0.48 -3.62
C SER A 11 12.79 -0.52 -4.49
N PHE A 12 12.90 -0.16 -5.77
CA PHE A 12 11.79 -0.29 -6.72
C PHE A 12 11.29 -1.73 -6.86
N MET A 13 12.20 -2.70 -6.92
CA MET A 13 11.82 -4.12 -7.00
C MET A 13 11.15 -4.63 -5.73
N TRP A 14 11.51 -4.07 -4.56
CA TRP A 14 10.85 -4.36 -3.30
C TRP A 14 9.41 -3.85 -3.27
N ILE A 15 9.19 -2.56 -3.59
CA ILE A 15 7.84 -1.96 -3.63
C ILE A 15 6.95 -2.62 -4.68
N ALA A 16 7.52 -3.05 -5.81
CA ALA A 16 6.76 -3.72 -6.85
C ALA A 16 6.07 -5.01 -6.37
N LYS A 17 6.55 -5.66 -5.30
CA LYS A 17 5.91 -6.85 -4.72
C LYS A 17 4.55 -6.52 -4.10
N ASP A 18 4.41 -5.32 -3.54
CA ASP A 18 3.24 -4.86 -2.80
C ASP A 18 2.30 -3.98 -3.64
N TYR A 19 2.55 -3.89 -4.95
CA TYR A 19 1.73 -3.09 -5.85
C TYR A 19 0.31 -3.67 -5.97
N PRO A 20 -0.76 -2.85 -5.89
CA PRO A 20 -2.14 -3.33 -5.88
C PRO A 20 -2.52 -4.18 -7.10
N GLU A 21 -1.99 -3.88 -8.28
CA GLU A 21 -2.26 -4.65 -9.50
C GLU A 21 -1.26 -5.80 -9.75
N GLY A 22 -0.36 -6.04 -8.79
CA GLY A 22 0.65 -7.07 -8.82
C GLY A 22 1.98 -6.68 -9.49
N PRO A 23 3.06 -7.44 -9.21
CA PRO A 23 4.41 -7.13 -9.67
C PRO A 23 4.58 -7.23 -11.19
N ALA A 24 3.76 -8.04 -11.87
CA ALA A 24 3.87 -8.28 -13.31
C ALA A 24 3.65 -7.01 -14.14
N LYS A 25 2.84 -6.06 -13.65
CA LYS A 25 2.57 -4.79 -14.36
C LYS A 25 3.64 -3.73 -14.10
N LEU A 26 4.15 -3.64 -12.87
CA LEU A 26 5.07 -2.57 -12.49
C LEU A 26 6.53 -2.89 -12.83
N LYS A 27 6.98 -4.14 -12.62
CA LYS A 27 8.36 -4.58 -12.91
C LYS A 27 8.84 -4.26 -14.34
N PRO A 28 8.08 -4.55 -15.42
CA PRO A 28 8.53 -4.23 -16.77
C PRO A 28 8.63 -2.72 -17.01
N ARG A 29 7.75 -1.91 -16.39
CA ARG A 29 7.78 -0.44 -16.49
C ARG A 29 9.02 0.14 -15.82
N ILE A 30 9.35 -0.36 -14.62
CA ILE A 30 10.60 0.00 -13.92
C ILE A 30 11.80 -0.37 -14.79
N LYS A 31 11.87 -1.63 -15.25
CA LYS A 31 12.98 -2.10 -16.08
C LYS A 31 13.16 -1.25 -17.33
N ALA A 32 12.07 -0.95 -18.04
CA ALA A 32 12.11 -0.11 -19.24
C ALA A 32 12.58 1.32 -18.94
N ALA A 33 12.14 1.93 -17.83
CA ALA A 33 12.59 3.26 -17.42
C ALA A 33 14.10 3.30 -17.13
N PHE A 34 14.61 2.32 -16.37
CA PHE A 34 16.04 2.23 -16.08
C PHE A 34 16.86 1.90 -17.34
N GLN A 35 16.34 1.09 -18.27
CA GLN A 35 17.00 0.81 -19.55
C GLN A 35 17.08 2.05 -20.45
N LYS A 36 16.00 2.84 -20.54
CA LYS A 36 16.00 4.11 -21.28
C LYS A 36 17.07 5.07 -20.76
N GLN A 37 17.22 5.15 -19.44
CA GLN A 37 18.20 6.04 -18.83
C GLN A 37 19.63 5.48 -18.84
N ALA A 38 19.81 4.18 -19.07
CA ALA A 38 21.13 3.55 -19.13
C ALA A 38 21.96 3.97 -20.36
N ALA A 39 21.30 4.46 -21.41
CA ALA A 39 21.95 5.01 -22.60
C ALA A 39 22.32 6.51 -22.46
N ALA A 40 21.93 7.16 -21.37
CA ALA A 40 22.30 8.54 -21.10
C ALA A 40 23.72 8.62 -20.52
N ASP A 41 24.48 9.63 -20.92
CA ASP A 41 25.82 9.88 -20.40
C ASP A 41 25.75 10.29 -18.92
N LEU A 42 25.99 9.34 -18.02
CA LEU A 42 26.09 9.60 -16.57
C LEU A 42 27.41 10.31 -16.18
N SER A 43 28.13 10.88 -17.16
CA SER A 43 29.42 11.52 -16.93
C SER A 43 29.27 12.92 -16.34
N ASP A 44 28.14 13.59 -16.59
CA ASP A 44 27.87 14.91 -16.01
C ASP A 44 27.20 14.77 -14.62
N PRO A 45 27.81 15.28 -13.54
CA PRO A 45 27.27 15.16 -12.19
C PRO A 45 25.89 15.80 -12.03
N GLU A 46 25.58 16.88 -12.76
CA GLU A 46 24.27 17.53 -12.64
C GLU A 46 23.14 16.65 -13.19
N THR A 47 23.33 16.10 -14.40
CA THR A 47 22.34 15.17 -14.97
C THR A 47 22.14 13.95 -14.06
N PHE A 48 23.22 13.41 -13.50
CA PHE A 48 23.17 12.28 -12.56
C PHE A 48 22.31 12.60 -11.33
N SER A 49 22.49 13.78 -10.72
CA SER A 49 21.71 14.21 -9.55
C SER A 49 20.23 14.32 -9.91
N ARG A 50 19.91 15.02 -11.01
CA ARG A 50 18.52 15.24 -11.44
C ARG A 50 17.77 13.93 -11.71
N ILE A 51 18.42 12.97 -12.37
CA ILE A 51 17.84 11.65 -12.65
C ILE A 51 17.58 10.89 -11.34
N THR A 52 18.57 10.91 -10.44
CA THR A 52 18.52 10.18 -9.17
C THR A 52 17.43 10.76 -8.25
N GLU A 53 17.36 12.08 -8.13
CA GLU A 53 16.34 12.80 -7.36
C GLU A 53 14.93 12.51 -7.89
N ARG A 54 14.76 12.53 -9.22
CA ARG A 54 13.49 12.18 -9.85
C ARG A 54 13.10 10.74 -9.53
N ALA A 55 14.04 9.79 -9.57
CA ALA A 55 13.77 8.40 -9.23
C ALA A 55 13.38 8.25 -7.75
N GLU A 56 14.07 8.93 -6.85
CA GLU A 56 13.74 8.95 -5.41
C GLU A 56 12.36 9.55 -5.13
N TYR A 57 11.96 10.58 -5.87
CA TYR A 57 10.62 11.16 -5.78
C TYR A 57 9.53 10.15 -6.18
N VAL A 58 9.67 9.52 -7.35
CA VAL A 58 8.71 8.52 -7.84
C VAL A 58 8.62 7.31 -6.91
N LEU A 59 9.73 6.93 -6.27
CA LEU A 59 9.75 5.86 -5.28
C LEU A 59 8.81 6.17 -4.11
N LYS A 60 8.88 7.40 -3.57
CA LYS A 60 8.02 7.85 -2.46
C LYS A 60 6.54 7.93 -2.86
N GLU A 61 6.24 8.33 -4.09
CA GLU A 61 4.86 8.33 -4.60
C GLU A 61 4.28 6.90 -4.65
N LEU A 62 5.08 5.94 -5.11
CA LEU A 62 4.67 4.54 -5.13
C LEU A 62 4.47 3.98 -3.72
N GLU A 63 5.34 4.30 -2.77
CA GLU A 63 5.16 3.93 -1.36
C GLU A 63 3.85 4.50 -0.80
N ALA A 64 3.57 5.78 -1.03
CA ALA A 64 2.35 6.43 -0.59
C ALA A 64 1.10 5.76 -1.18
N LEU A 65 1.14 5.39 -2.47
CA LEU A 65 0.06 4.67 -3.15
C LEU A 65 -0.16 3.30 -2.50
N VAL A 66 0.90 2.51 -2.28
CA VAL A 66 0.81 1.19 -1.65
C VAL A 66 0.21 1.31 -0.24
N TYR A 67 0.65 2.27 0.56
CA TYR A 67 0.11 2.50 1.90
C TYR A 67 -1.36 2.89 1.88
N LEU A 68 -1.76 3.79 0.98
CA LEU A 68 -3.16 4.18 0.83
C LEU A 68 -4.04 3.00 0.45
N HIS A 69 -3.58 2.14 -0.47
CA HIS A 69 -4.29 0.94 -0.86
C HIS A 69 -4.45 -0.04 0.32
N LYS A 70 -3.36 -0.33 1.04
CA LYS A 70 -3.38 -1.19 2.23
C LYS A 70 -4.32 -0.65 3.31
N TYR A 71 -4.27 0.65 3.58
CA TYR A 71 -5.17 1.30 4.54
C TYR A 71 -6.64 1.17 4.14
N ARG A 72 -6.97 1.41 2.87
CA ARG A 72 -8.36 1.27 2.37
C ARG A 72 -8.88 -0.16 2.52
N LEU A 73 -8.05 -1.16 2.21
CA LEU A 73 -8.42 -2.57 2.40
C LEU A 73 -8.62 -2.89 3.88
N LEU A 74 -7.69 -2.45 4.74
CA LEU A 74 -7.78 -2.64 6.19
C LEU A 74 -9.07 -2.05 6.74
N LYS A 75 -9.31 -0.76 6.45
CA LYS A 75 -10.50 -0.03 6.86
C LYS A 75 -11.78 -0.76 6.46
N ARG A 76 -11.91 -1.17 5.19
CA ARG A 76 -13.07 -1.93 4.70
C ARG A 76 -13.29 -3.23 5.49
N ASN A 77 -12.22 -3.97 5.76
CA ASN A 77 -12.30 -5.25 6.45
C ASN A 77 -12.73 -5.09 7.92
N TYR A 78 -12.27 -4.05 8.61
CA TYR A 78 -12.68 -3.78 10.00
C TYR A 78 -14.06 -3.14 10.09
N GLU A 79 -14.42 -2.19 9.21
CA GLU A 79 -15.75 -1.56 9.20
C GLU A 79 -16.86 -2.59 8.91
N THR A 80 -16.59 -3.61 8.11
CA THR A 80 -17.57 -4.69 7.85
C THR A 80 -17.80 -5.57 9.10
N GLN A 81 -16.82 -5.64 10.02
CA GLN A 81 -16.87 -6.49 11.21
C GLN A 81 -17.36 -5.76 12.46
N VAL A 82 -17.45 -4.43 12.44
CA VAL A 82 -18.03 -3.66 13.55
C VAL A 82 -19.53 -3.55 13.28
N PRO A 83 -20.39 -4.37 13.92
CA PRO A 83 -21.81 -4.18 13.79
C PRO A 83 -22.15 -2.79 14.34
N ASP A 84 -22.98 -2.06 13.61
CA ASP A 84 -23.39 -0.72 14.01
C ASP A 84 -23.99 -0.79 15.42
N PHE A 85 -23.35 -0.13 16.39
CA PHE A 85 -23.82 -0.13 17.78
C PHE A 85 -25.25 0.46 17.88
N ALA A 86 -25.69 1.23 16.88
CA ALA A 86 -27.05 1.75 16.78
C ALA A 86 -28.10 0.68 16.47
N GLU A 87 -27.80 -0.33 15.64
CA GLU A 87 -28.75 -1.40 15.30
C GLU A 87 -28.90 -2.42 16.44
N ASN A 88 -27.82 -2.66 17.20
CA ASN A 88 -27.83 -3.56 18.35
C ASN A 88 -28.65 -3.03 19.55
N ALA A 89 -28.90 -1.72 19.63
CA ALA A 89 -29.80 -1.14 20.62
C ALA A 89 -31.28 -1.49 20.31
N ALA A 90 -31.64 -1.59 19.03
CA ALA A 90 -32.99 -1.94 18.59
C ALA A 90 -33.28 -3.45 18.75
N SER A 91 -32.29 -4.32 18.49
CA SER A 91 -32.46 -5.77 18.66
C SER A 91 -32.47 -6.21 20.14
N THR A 92 -31.69 -5.55 21.01
CA THR A 92 -31.71 -5.81 22.46
C THR A 92 -33.00 -5.37 23.15
N ALA A 93 -33.73 -4.41 22.58
CA ALA A 93 -35.06 -4.03 23.07
C ALA A 93 -36.10 -5.14 22.83
N SER A 94 -36.00 -5.90 21.74
CA SER A 94 -36.87 -7.06 21.47
C SER A 94 -36.50 -8.29 22.34
N ALA A 95 -35.20 -8.56 22.56
CA ALA A 95 -34.74 -9.68 23.40
C ALA A 95 -35.01 -9.49 24.91
N LYS A 96 -35.08 -8.24 25.39
CA LYS A 96 -35.46 -7.92 26.78
C LYS A 96 -36.90 -8.33 27.13
N ALA A 97 -37.78 -8.48 26.13
CA ALA A 97 -39.14 -8.95 26.34
C ALA A 97 -39.24 -10.49 26.50
N SER A 98 -38.23 -11.25 26.04
CA SER A 98 -38.24 -12.72 26.05
C SER A 98 -37.33 -13.36 27.09
N GLY A 99 -36.71 -12.58 27.98
CA GLY A 99 -35.98 -13.10 29.15
C GLY A 99 -34.72 -13.91 28.86
N ALA A 100 -34.12 -13.79 27.68
CA ALA A 100 -32.86 -14.46 27.36
C ALA A 100 -31.67 -13.49 27.51
N CYS A 101 -30.92 -13.62 28.61
CA CYS A 101 -29.65 -12.90 28.80
C CYS A 101 -28.58 -13.55 27.92
N ALA A 102 -28.46 -13.12 26.67
CA ALA A 102 -27.37 -13.53 25.80
C ALA A 102 -26.11 -12.74 26.20
N THR A 103 -25.12 -13.42 26.78
CA THR A 103 -23.78 -12.88 26.96
C THR A 103 -23.17 -12.66 25.57
N VAL A 104 -23.26 -11.43 25.06
CA VAL A 104 -22.55 -11.01 23.86
C VAL A 104 -21.07 -10.93 24.24
N HIS A 105 -20.34 -12.01 24.02
CA HIS A 105 -18.88 -11.94 24.05
C HIS A 105 -18.46 -11.09 22.85
N PRO A 106 -17.71 -9.99 23.05
CA PRO A 106 -17.15 -9.24 21.93
C PRO A 106 -16.31 -10.20 21.07
N PRO A 107 -16.33 -10.10 19.73
CA PRO A 107 -15.63 -11.02 18.81
C PRO A 107 -14.10 -10.92 18.87
N TYR A 108 -13.57 -10.31 19.93
CA TYR A 108 -12.15 -10.08 20.14
C TYR A 108 -11.74 -10.67 21.48
N LEU A 109 -11.56 -12.00 21.49
CA LEU A 109 -10.63 -12.76 22.33
C LEU A 109 -10.19 -14.00 21.54
#